data_AF-A0A966C2S2-F1
#
_entry.id   AF-A0A966C2S2-F1
#
_cell.length_a   1.000
_cell.length_b   1.000
_cell.length_c   1.000
_cell.angle_alpha   90.00
_cell.angle_beta   90.00
_cell.angle_gamma   90.00
#
_symmetry.space_group_name_H-M   'P 1'
#
loop_
_entity.id
_entity.type
_entity.pdbx_description
1 polymer ?
#
loop_
_entity_poly.entity_id
_entity_poly.type
_entity_poly.pdbx_seq_one_letter_code
_entity_poly.pdbx_strand_id
1 'polypeptide(L)' 'MNIYLILKTYYMAIALDTDNKCLLSYNYQDGQINISSKGILTTVNTELGEMLESFFKIELSDYGVELYDELFSLEVD' A
#
# COMPACT_ATOMS: atom_id res chain seq x y z
N MET A 1 -0.66 -12.24 -14.56
CA MET A 1 -1.45 -11.00 -14.65
C MET A 1 -1.52 -10.45 -13.24
N ASN A 2 -1.00 -9.25 -13.01
CA ASN A 2 -0.95 -8.69 -11.65
C ASN A 2 -2.29 -8.04 -11.31
N ILE A 3 -2.80 -8.30 -10.11
CA ILE A 3 -3.99 -7.63 -9.56
C ILE A 3 -3.50 -6.41 -8.79
N TYR A 4 -4.12 -5.26 -9.06
CA TYR A 4 -3.80 -4.01 -8.39
C TYR A 4 -5.00 -3.48 -7.60
N LEU A 5 -4.77 -3.04 -6.38
CA LEU A 5 -5.69 -2.14 -5.67
C LEU A 5 -5.35 -0.70 -6.06
N ILE A 6 -6.33 0.06 -6.54
CA ILE A 6 -6.15 1.47 -6.92
C ILE A 6 -6.70 2.38 -5.83
N LEU A 7 -5.81 3.12 -5.20
CA LEU A 7 -6.09 4.06 -4.12
C LEU A 7 -5.99 5.49 -4.66
N LYS A 8 -7.09 5.96 -5.27
CA LYS A 8 -7.11 7.28 -5.95
C LYS A 8 -6.79 8.45 -5.02
N THR A 9 -7.27 8.40 -3.77
CA THR A 9 -6.98 9.41 -2.74
C THR A 9 -5.48 9.58 -2.52
N TYR A 10 -4.71 8.50 -2.68
CA TYR A 10 -3.28 8.46 -2.44
C TYR A 10 -2.45 8.49 -3.74
N TYR A 11 -3.09 8.65 -4.91
CA TYR A 11 -2.44 8.55 -6.23
C TYR A 11 -1.53 7.33 -6.36
N MET A 12 -1.98 6.19 -5.79
CA MET A 12 -1.16 4.99 -5.63
C MET A 12 -1.91 3.75 -6.14
N ALA A 13 -1.16 2.83 -6.73
CA ALA A 13 -1.59 1.47 -7.00
C ALA A 13 -0.72 0.50 -6.19
N ILE A 14 -1.33 -0.52 -5.60
CA ILE A 14 -0.63 -1.56 -4.84
C ILE A 14 -0.82 -2.90 -5.52
N ALA A 15 0.26 -3.66 -5.71
CA ALA A 15 0.23 -5.06 -6.13
C ALA A 15 0.78 -5.96 -5.03
N LEU A 16 0.18 -7.15 -4.91
CA LEU A 16 0.67 -8.19 -4.02
C LEU A 16 1.64 -9.11 -4.76
N ASP A 17 2.82 -9.34 -4.18
CA ASP A 17 3.77 -10.37 -4.59
C ASP A 17 3.85 -11.44 -3.48
N THR A 18 3.07 -12.50 -3.65
CA THR A 18 2.98 -13.61 -2.68
C THR A 18 4.25 -14.44 -2.60
N ASP A 19 4.99 -14.53 -3.71
CA ASP A 19 6.21 -15.35 -3.79
C ASP A 19 7.33 -14.72 -2.98
N ASN A 20 7.44 -13.38 -3.06
CA ASN A 20 8.43 -12.61 -2.31
C ASN A 20 7.91 -12.07 -0.98
N LYS A 21 6.64 -12.35 -0.64
CA LYS A 21 5.94 -11.85 0.56
C LYS A 21 6.11 -10.33 0.73
N CYS A 22 5.85 -9.56 -0.33
CA CYS A 22 5.90 -8.11 -0.25
C CYS A 22 4.72 -7.45 -0.98
N LEU A 23 4.45 -6.20 -0.60
CA LEU A 23 3.54 -5.31 -1.34
C LEU A 23 4.35 -4.29 -2.13
N LEU A 24 4.04 -4.19 -3.41
CA LEU A 24 4.68 -3.26 -4.33
C LEU A 24 3.76 -2.07 -4.57
N SER A 25 4.28 -0.87 -4.33
CA SER A 25 3.60 0.39 -4.59
C SER A 25 4.04 1.00 -5.91
N TYR A 26 3.10 1.67 -6.57
CA TYR A 26 3.31 2.33 -7.85
C TYR A 26 2.56 3.66 -7.85
N ASN A 27 3.12 4.67 -8.52
CA ASN A 27 2.40 5.89 -8.80
C ASN A 27 1.24 5.61 -9.76
N TYR A 28 0.07 6.13 -9.42
CA TYR A 28 -1.14 6.07 -10.22
C TYR A 28 -1.63 7.50 -10.52
N GLN A 29 -1.58 7.87 -11.79
CA GLN A 29 -2.00 9.18 -12.29
C GLN A 29 -2.66 9.03 -13.66
N ASP A 30 -3.63 9.90 -13.97
CA ASP A 30 -4.31 9.93 -15.28
C ASP A 30 -4.89 8.57 -15.73
N GLY A 31 -5.34 7.75 -14.79
CA GLY A 31 -5.89 6.43 -15.08
C GLY A 31 -4.85 5.35 -15.37
N GLN A 32 -3.56 5.65 -15.23
CA GLN A 32 -2.46 4.76 -15.57
C GLN A 32 -1.56 4.45 -14.37
N ILE A 33 -1.08 3.20 -14.33
CA ILE A 33 -0.09 2.75 -13.34
C ILE A 33 1.29 2.91 -13.96
N ASN A 34 2.16 3.71 -13.33
CA ASN A 34 3.53 3.88 -13.80
C ASN A 34 4.41 2.74 -13.25
N ILE A 35 4.59 1.68 -14.04
CA ILE A 35 5.38 0.49 -13.64
C ILE A 35 6.85 0.85 -13.31
N SER A 36 7.40 1.92 -13.90
CA SER A 36 8.78 2.36 -13.59
C SER A 36 8.94 2.98 -12.20
N SER A 37 7.84 3.39 -11.57
CA SER A 37 7.83 3.98 -10.22
C SER A 37 7.75 2.95 -9.08
N LYS A 38 7.99 1.68 -9.38
CA LYS A 38 7.88 0.57 -8.42
C LYS A 38 8.67 0.85 -7.14
N GLY A 39 7.98 0.82 -6.01
CA GLY A 39 8.53 0.81 -4.65
C GLY A 39 8.04 -0.39 -3.84
N ILE A 40 8.66 -0.64 -2.69
CA ILE A 40 8.15 -1.58 -1.68
C ILE A 40 7.46 -0.75 -0.61
N LEU A 41 6.25 -1.15 -0.23
CA LEU A 41 5.52 -0.51 0.84
C LEU A 41 6.02 -1.08 2.17
N THR A 42 6.57 -0.24 3.04
CA THR A 42 7.10 -0.67 4.35
C THR A 42 6.29 -0.14 5.52
N THR A 43 5.53 0.94 5.32
CA THR A 43 4.84 1.66 6.39
C THR A 43 3.58 2.30 5.83
N VAL A 44 2.43 2.09 6.46
CA VAL A 44 1.12 2.64 6.04
C VAL A 44 0.26 3.03 7.23
N ASN A 45 -0.67 3.96 7.00
CA ASN A 45 -1.63 4.32 8.04
C ASN A 45 -2.67 3.21 8.26
N THR A 46 -3.34 3.22 9.43
CA THR A 46 -4.34 2.21 9.81
C THR A 46 -5.45 2.03 8.76
N GLU A 47 -6.04 3.12 8.25
CA GLU A 47 -7.13 3.06 7.26
C GLU A 47 -6.70 2.39 5.94
N LEU A 48 -5.51 2.76 5.45
CA LEU A 48 -4.91 2.15 4.26
C LEU A 48 -4.56 0.69 4.52
N GLY A 49 -4.10 0.38 5.72
CA GLY A 49 -3.85 -0.98 6.18
C GLY A 49 -5.09 -1.87 6.07
N GLU A 50 -6.20 -1.44 6.68
CA GLU A 50 -7.47 -2.18 6.65
C GLU A 50 -7.99 -2.41 5.23
N MET A 51 -7.85 -1.41 4.35
CA MET A 51 -8.21 -1.55 2.93
C MET A 51 -7.37 -2.62 2.23
N LEU A 52 -6.06 -2.67 2.48
CA LEU A 52 -5.15 -3.64 1.89
C LEU A 52 -5.45 -5.07 2.37
N GLU A 53 -5.57 -5.26 3.68
CA GLU A 53 -5.89 -6.56 4.28
C GLU A 53 -7.24 -7.08 3.78
N SER A 54 -8.25 -6.20 3.71
CA SER A 54 -9.58 -6.57 3.24
C SER A 54 -9.61 -6.90 1.74
N PHE A 55 -8.88 -6.16 0.90
CA PHE A 55 -8.87 -6.40 -0.54
C PHE A 55 -8.10 -7.67 -0.90
N PHE A 56 -6.89 -7.83 -0.36
CA PHE A 56 -6.02 -8.96 -0.67
C PHE A 56 -6.28 -10.21 0.17
N LYS A 57 -7.07 -10.09 1.25
CA LYS A 57 -7.35 -11.17 2.22
C LYS A 57 -6.06 -11.71 2.85
N ILE A 58 -5.24 -10.79 3.34
CA ILE A 58 -3.93 -11.05 3.98
C ILE A 58 -3.83 -10.33 5.33
N GLU A 59 -2.84 -10.69 6.14
CA GLU A 59 -2.36 -9.87 7.26
C GLU A 59 -1.09 -9.12 6.81
N LEU A 60 -1.03 -7.81 6.99
CA LEU A 60 0.09 -6.99 6.51
C LEU A 60 1.41 -7.29 7.23
N SER A 61 1.33 -7.73 8.49
CA SER A 61 2.45 -8.18 9.30
C SER A 61 3.23 -9.33 8.67
N ASP A 62 2.56 -10.24 7.96
CA ASP A 62 3.18 -11.37 7.24
C ASP A 62 4.08 -10.92 6.08
N TYR A 63 3.90 -9.67 5.63
CA TYR A 63 4.60 -9.04 4.53
C TYR A 63 5.59 -7.96 5.01
N GLY A 64 5.81 -7.87 6.33
CA GLY A 64 6.74 -6.91 6.93
C GLY A 64 6.31 -5.45 6.78
N VAL A 65 5.01 -5.19 6.63
CA VAL A 65 4.46 -3.83 6.55
C VAL A 65 4.04 -3.38 7.94
N GLU A 66 4.56 -2.23 8.37
CA GLU A 66 4.23 -1.62 9.66
C GLU A 66 3.01 -0.69 9.54
N LEU A 67 2.07 -0.83 10.47
CA LEU A 67 0.94 0.09 10.62
C LEU A 67 1.33 1.22 11.58
N TYR A 68 0.96 2.46 11.22
CA TYR A 68 1.03 3.61 12.12
C TYR A 68 -0.31 4.34 12.17
N ASP A 69 -0.59 4.99 13.29
CA ASP A 69 -1.76 5.86 13.42
C ASP A 69 -1.38 7.28 12.99
N GLU A 70 -2.09 7.82 12.00
CA GLU A 70 -1.89 9.22 11.55
C GLU A 70 -2.13 10.24 12.67
N LEU A 71 -2.87 9.86 13.72
CA LEU A 71 -3.14 10.66 14.92
C LEU A 71 -1.88 11.13 15.67
N PHE A 72 -0.72 10.51 15.47
CA PHE A 72 0.54 10.95 16.10
C PHE A 72 1.28 12.06 15.34
N SER A 73 0.79 12.51 14.19
CA SER A 73 1.50 13.47 13.32
C SER A 73 0.96 14.91 13.36
N LEU A 74 -0.15 15.16 14.07
CA LEU A 74 -0.72 16.51 14.21
C LEU A 74 -0.37 17.22 15.51
N GLU A 75 0.33 16.57 16.44
CA GLU A 75 0.85 17.20 17.66
C GLU A 75 2.33 16.87 17.87
N VAL A 76 3.24 17.42 17.06
CA VAL A 76 4.59 17.81 17.54
C VAL A 76 5.13 18.97 16.70
N ASP A 77 5.17 20.15 17.35
CA ASP A 77 5.91 21.42 17.10
C ASP A 77 5.88 22.13 15.73
#